data_AF-A0A9E4ZUU5-F1
#
_entry.id   AF-A0A9E4ZUU5-F1
#
_cell.length_a   1.000
_cell.length_b   1.000
_cell.length_c   1.000
_cell.angle_alpha   90.00
_cell.angle_beta   90.00
_cell.angle_gamma   90.00
#
_symmetry.space_group_name_H-M   'P 1'
#
loop_
_entity.id
_entity.type
_entity.pdbx_description
1 polymer ?
#
loop_
_entity_poly.entity_id
_entity_poly.type
_entity_poly.pdbx_seq_one_letter_code
_entity_poly.pdbx_strand_id
1 'polypeptide(L)'
;MLEFVGSFGEDGFELNFADLVSPKDWKDEIEAKLATYKEEAHVVDKGRLNLFIVLKLNPLNGEEDDIRYISRHINEFTEFYHEAIREIK
;
A
#
# COMPACT_ATOMS: atom_id res chain seq x y z
N MET A 1 9.23 5.28 6.50
CA MET A 1 9.89 4.56 5.40
C MET A 1 8.93 3.45 5.11
N LEU A 2 8.30 3.50 3.95
CA LEU A 2 7.38 2.46 3.52
C LEU A 2 8.21 1.34 2.88
N GLU A 3 8.02 0.11 3.35
CA GLU A 3 8.71 -1.07 2.84
C GLU A 3 7.71 -2.05 2.27
N PHE A 4 7.95 -2.54 1.05
CA PHE A 4 7.20 -3.66 0.49
C PHE A 4 7.61 -4.96 1.19
N VAL A 5 6.64 -5.66 1.78
CA VAL A 5 6.89 -6.89 2.55
C VAL A 5 6.51 -8.17 1.80
N GLY A 6 5.79 -8.05 0.68
CA GLY A 6 5.42 -9.19 -0.16
C GLY A 6 4.02 -9.09 -0.72
N SER A 7 3.69 -10.03 -1.60
CA SER A 7 2.32 -10.26 -2.08
C SER A 7 1.69 -11.45 -1.35
N PHE A 8 0.42 -11.34 -1.01
CA PHE A 8 -0.39 -12.40 -0.41
C PHE A 8 -1.73 -12.51 -1.18
N GLY A 9 -2.54 -13.53 -0.85
CA GLY A 9 -3.78 -13.85 -1.57
C GLY A 9 -3.60 -14.94 -2.62
N GLU A 10 -4.70 -15.58 -3.05
CA GLU A 10 -4.67 -16.69 -4.02
C GLU A 10 -4.11 -16.26 -5.38
N ASP A 11 -4.36 -15.00 -5.76
CA ASP A 11 -3.97 -14.44 -7.06
C ASP A 11 -2.67 -13.62 -7.01
N GLY A 12 -2.09 -13.40 -5.81
CA GLY A 12 -0.84 -12.64 -5.64
C GLY A 12 -0.95 -11.13 -5.86
N PHE A 13 -2.16 -10.58 -5.93
CA PHE A 13 -2.43 -9.15 -6.18
C PHE A 13 -2.70 -8.33 -4.91
N GLU A 14 -2.66 -8.93 -3.72
CA GLU A 14 -2.64 -8.17 -2.47
C GLU A 14 -1.20 -7.83 -2.08
N LEU A 15 -0.79 -6.60 -2.38
CA LEU A 15 0.52 -6.08 -2.04
C LEU A 15 0.51 -5.55 -0.62
N ASN A 16 1.48 -5.99 0.18
CA ASN A 16 1.56 -5.65 1.59
C ASN A 16 2.76 -4.75 1.84
N PHE A 17 2.56 -3.71 2.65
CA PHE A 17 3.57 -2.72 2.98
C PHE A 17 3.62 -2.47 4.49
N ALA A 18 4.81 -2.15 5.00
CA ALA A 18 5.02 -1.74 6.39
C ALA A 18 5.58 -0.32 6.43
N ASP A 19 4.92 0.56 7.17
CA ASP A 19 5.51 1.84 7.56
C ASP A 19 6.05 1.72 8.98
N LEU A 20 7.37 1.74 9.09
CA LEU A 20 8.09 1.53 10.34
C LEU A 20 8.35 2.83 11.13
N VAL A 21 8.06 4.01 10.56
CA VAL A 21 8.47 5.29 11.15
C VAL A 21 7.31 6.22 11.45
N SER A 22 6.20 6.11 10.71
CA SER A 22 5.06 6.99 10.96
C SER A 22 4.41 6.67 12.31
N PRO A 23 3.94 7.68 13.04
CA PRO A 23 3.21 7.49 14.30
C PRO A 23 1.93 6.67 14.11
N LYS A 24 1.56 5.85 15.11
CA LYS A 24 0.36 5.00 15.05
C LYS A 24 -0.94 5.81 15.06
N ASP A 25 -0.92 6.97 15.69
CA ASP A 25 -2.01 7.94 15.78
C ASP A 25 -2.35 8.59 14.43
N TRP A 26 -1.44 8.56 13.44
CA TRP A 26 -1.74 9.01 12.08
C TRP A 26 -2.58 8.03 11.26
N LYS A 27 -3.00 6.91 11.86
CA LYS A 27 -3.77 5.87 11.17
C LYS A 27 -4.96 6.46 10.41
N ASP A 28 -5.80 7.25 11.06
CA ASP A 28 -7.05 7.74 10.47
C ASP A 28 -6.78 8.74 9.33
N GLU A 29 -5.74 9.56 9.48
CA GLU A 29 -5.31 10.54 8.46
C GLU A 29 -4.73 9.83 7.24
N ILE A 30 -3.92 8.78 7.46
CA ILE A 30 -3.37 7.94 6.41
C ILE A 30 -4.48 7.15 5.71
N GLU A 31 -5.43 6.56 6.44
CA GLU A 31 -6.59 5.88 5.84
C GLU A 31 -7.41 6.85 4.96
N ALA A 32 -7.61 8.09 5.40
CA ALA A 32 -8.29 9.10 4.60
C ALA A 32 -7.52 9.43 3.30
N LYS A 33 -6.19 9.44 3.33
CA LYS A 33 -5.37 9.58 2.12
C LYS A 33 -5.46 8.34 1.23
N LEU A 34 -5.32 7.14 1.79
CA LEU A 34 -5.39 5.88 1.04
C LEU A 34 -6.73 5.74 0.29
N ALA A 35 -7.83 6.23 0.86
CA ALA A 35 -9.15 6.22 0.22
C ALA A 35 -9.23 7.04 -1.09
N THR A 36 -8.26 7.91 -1.38
CA THR A 36 -8.19 8.66 -2.65
C THR A 36 -7.33 7.96 -3.70
N TYR A 37 -6.65 6.87 -3.34
CA TYR A 37 -5.85 6.10 -4.28
C TYR A 37 -6.76 5.37 -5.28
N LYS A 38 -6.24 5.15 -6.49
CA LYS A 38 -7.01 4.55 -7.60
C LYS A 38 -7.39 3.08 -7.35
N GLU A 39 -6.61 2.36 -6.55
CA GLU A 39 -6.85 0.98 -6.15
C GLU A 39 -7.33 0.91 -4.69
N GLU A 40 -7.86 -0.23 -4.25
CA GLU A 40 -8.26 -0.42 -2.86
C GLU A 40 -7.02 -0.49 -1.95
N ALA A 41 -6.84 0.49 -1.08
CA ALA A 41 -5.78 0.51 -0.08
C ALA A 41 -6.33 0.83 1.31
N HIS A 42 -5.86 0.11 2.34
CA HIS A 42 -6.29 0.32 3.72
C HIS A 42 -5.22 -0.08 4.74
N VAL A 43 -5.31 0.47 5.95
CA VAL A 43 -4.45 0.09 7.06
C VAL A 43 -5.05 -1.15 7.75
N VAL A 44 -4.20 -2.14 8.02
CA VAL A 44 -4.55 -3.33 8.80
C VAL A 44 -3.80 -3.27 10.12
N ASP A 45 -4.50 -3.55 11.23
CA ASP A 45 -3.83 -3.71 12.51
C ASP A 45 -3.14 -5.08 12.57
N LYS A 46 -1.83 -5.08 12.31
CA LYS A 46 -0.95 -6.25 12.51
C LYS A 46 0.00 -6.07 13.71
N GLY A 47 -0.48 -5.46 14.80
CA GLY A 47 0.20 -5.51 16.11
C GLY A 47 1.55 -4.78 16.16
N ARG A 48 2.68 -5.52 16.17
CA ARG A 48 4.03 -5.00 16.46
C ARG A 48 4.57 -3.96 15.47
N LEU A 49 3.96 -3.81 14.31
CA LEU A 49 4.32 -2.79 13.32
C LEU A 49 3.63 -1.46 13.66
N ASN A 50 4.20 -0.33 13.23
CA ASN A 50 3.55 0.97 13.43
C ASN A 50 2.27 1.04 12.59
N LEU A 51 2.41 0.97 11.26
CA LEU A 51 1.29 0.86 10.35
C LEU A 51 1.59 -0.22 9.31
N PHE A 52 0.58 -1.04 9.02
CA PHE A 52 0.64 -2.05 7.98
C PHE A 52 -0.42 -1.76 6.96
N ILE A 53 -0.05 -1.69 5.69
CA ILE A 53 -0.93 -1.26 4.61
C ILE A 53 -1.10 -2.42 3.63
N VAL A 54 -2.34 -2.68 3.26
CA VAL A 54 -2.69 -3.62 2.19
C VAL A 54 -3.19 -2.81 1.01
N LEU A 55 -2.63 -3.10 -0.16
CA LEU A 55 -3.04 -2.59 -1.46
C LEU A 55 -3.53 -3.77 -2.29
N LYS A 56 -4.80 -3.78 -2.68
CA LYS A 56 -5.35 -4.80 -3.58
C LYS A 56 -5.39 -4.25 -4.99
N LEU A 57 -4.66 -4.91 -5.88
CA LEU A 57 -4.68 -4.59 -7.30
C LEU A 57 -5.83 -5.32 -7.98
N ASN A 58 -6.47 -4.65 -8.95
CA ASN A 58 -7.47 -5.26 -9.82
C ASN A 58 -6.97 -5.24 -11.27
N PRO A 59 -6.11 -6.19 -11.67
CA PRO A 59 -5.56 -6.23 -13.02
C PRO A 59 -6.67 -6.39 -14.06
N LEU A 60 -6.53 -5.71 -15.20
CA LEU A 60 -7.40 -5.95 -16.35
C LEU A 60 -6.90 -7.18 -17.12
N ASN A 61 -7.78 -7.78 -17.93
CA ASN A 61 -7.43 -8.92 -18.79
C ASN A 61 -6.12 -8.66 -19.56
N GLY A 62 -5.11 -9.51 -19.31
CA GLY A 62 -3.78 -9.44 -19.94
C GLY A 62 -2.71 -8.72 -19.11
N GLU A 63 -3.05 -8.03 -18.02
CA GLU A 63 -2.08 -7.48 -17.08
C GLU A 63 -1.57 -8.51 -16.06
N GLU A 64 -2.37 -9.55 -15.79
CA GLU A 64 -2.03 -10.66 -14.88
C GLU A 64 -0.76 -11.41 -15.32
N ASP A 65 -0.50 -11.48 -16.63
CA ASP A 65 0.65 -12.14 -17.22
C ASP A 65 1.91 -11.24 -17.28
N ASP A 66 1.78 -9.92 -17.02
CA ASP A 66 2.93 -9.01 -17.05
C ASP A 66 3.61 -8.93 -15.68
N ILE A 67 4.77 -9.59 -15.55
CA ILE A 67 5.63 -9.55 -14.36
C ILE A 67 5.99 -8.11 -13.93
N ARG A 68 5.98 -7.15 -14.87
CA ARG A 68 6.27 -5.73 -14.57
C ARG A 68 5.06 -4.99 -14.00
N TYR A 69 3.86 -5.55 -14.09
CA TYR A 69 2.63 -4.98 -13.53
C TYR A 69 2.79 -4.72 -12.03
N ILE A 70 3.13 -5.77 -11.25
CA ILE A 70 3.33 -5.66 -9.81
C ILE A 70 4.42 -4.64 -9.47
N SER A 71 5.58 -4.72 -10.15
CA SER A 71 6.70 -3.79 -9.91
C SER A 71 6.32 -2.33 -10.14
N ARG A 72 5.52 -2.05 -11.18
CA ARG A 72 5.01 -0.71 -11.48
C ARG A 72 4.11 -0.20 -10.35
N HIS A 73 3.15 -1.02 -9.92
CA HIS A 73 2.21 -0.65 -8.85
C HIS A 73 2.90 -0.46 -7.49
N ILE A 74 3.95 -1.24 -7.18
CA ILE A 74 4.77 -1.03 -5.98
C ILE A 74 5.40 0.37 -6.00
N ASN A 75 6.00 0.77 -7.12
CA ASN A 75 6.65 2.08 -7.24
C ASN A 75 5.62 3.21 -7.16
N GLU A 76 4.55 3.13 -7.95
CA GLU A 76 3.49 4.15 -7.98
C GLU A 76 2.84 4.34 -6.60
N PHE A 77 2.56 3.23 -5.89
CA PHE A 77 1.99 3.30 -4.56
C PHE A 77 2.96 3.90 -3.53
N THR A 78 4.26 3.55 -3.63
CA THR A 78 5.29 4.08 -2.74
C THR A 78 5.44 5.59 -2.89
N GLU A 79 5.41 6.10 -4.13
CA GLU A 79 5.44 7.54 -4.42
C GLU A 79 4.22 8.25 -3.84
N PHE A 80 3.02 7.74 -4.14
CA PHE A 80 1.77 8.26 -3.60
C PHE A 80 1.77 8.32 -2.06
N TYR A 81 2.17 7.23 -1.40
CA TYR A 81 2.20 7.16 0.05
C TYR A 81 3.20 8.15 0.65
N HIS A 82 4.37 8.34 0.02
CA HIS A 82 5.32 9.35 0.48
C HIS A 82 4.78 10.77 0.37
N GLU A 83 4.01 11.08 -0.68
CA GLU A 83 3.31 12.36 -0.80
C GLU A 83 2.24 12.51 0.27
N ALA A 84 1.42 11.48 0.50
CA ALA A 84 0.42 11.47 1.57
C ALA A 84 1.04 11.76 2.96
N ILE A 85 2.17 11.11 3.28
CA ILE A 85 2.89 11.33 4.54
C ILE A 85 3.49 12.74 4.63
N ARG A 86 3.91 13.34 3.51
CA ARG A 86 4.41 14.73 3.49
C ARG A 86 3.30 15.74 3.75
N GLU A 87 2.07 15.47 3.33
CA GLU A 87 0.93 16.36 3.53
C GLU A 87 0.36 16.33 4.95
N ILE A 88 0.59 15.23 5.70
CA ILE A 88 0.18 15.09 7.10
C ILE A 88 1.18 15.81 8.04
N LYS A 89 2.46 15.89 7.64
CA LYS A 89 3.56 16.54 8.38
C LYS A 89 3.48 18.07 8.36
#